data_AF-A0A529NRK7-F1
#
_entry.id   AF-A0A529NRK7-F1
#
_cell.length_a   1.000
_cell.length_b   1.000
_cell.length_c   1.000
_cell.angle_alpha   90.00
_cell.angle_beta   90.00
_cell.angle_gamma   90.00
#
_symmetry.space_group_name_H-M   'P 1'
#
loop_
_entity.id
_entity.type
_entity.pdbx_description
1 polymer ?
#
loop_
_entity_poly.entity_id
_entity_poly.type
_entity_poly.pdbx_seq_one_letter_code
_entity_poly.pdbx_strand_id
1 'polypeptide(L)'
;GKTTATPVEIMNAILKAPVDLLWFGGIGTYLRASTETNADVGDRANDAIRVTALDVRAKVIGEGANLGVTQRARIEFGLAGGRCNSDAIDNSAGVNCSDVEVNIKIALASAMRKGQLARPARNKLLSEMTGEVGGLVLSNNYQQTLALSIARKRGLADIAHQSRFMTALEARGLLNRAVETLPS
;
A
#
# COMPACT_ATOMS: atom_id res chain seq x y z
N GLY A 1 -24.37 -1.24 27.05
CA GLY A 1 -23.14 -1.72 26.40
C GLY A 1 -22.01 -1.75 27.42
N LYS A 2 -20.97 -2.56 27.19
CA LYS A 2 -19.76 -2.62 28.02
C LYS A 2 -19.04 -1.25 27.98
N THR A 3 -18.72 -0.67 29.13
CA THR A 3 -18.12 0.68 29.27
C THR A 3 -16.65 0.67 29.69
N THR A 4 -16.12 -0.50 30.05
CA THR A 4 -14.72 -0.74 30.39
C THR A 4 -14.20 -1.92 29.58
N ALA A 5 -13.00 -1.82 29.02
CA ALA A 5 -12.44 -2.83 28.14
C ALA A 5 -10.92 -2.87 28.27
N THR A 6 -10.33 -4.05 28.06
CA THR A 6 -8.87 -4.19 27.95
C THR A 6 -8.37 -3.57 26.63
N PRO A 7 -7.07 -3.23 26.52
CA PRO A 7 -6.51 -2.71 25.26
C PRO A 7 -6.77 -3.62 24.05
N VAL A 8 -6.71 -4.95 24.25
CA VAL A 8 -6.98 -5.95 23.21
C VAL A 8 -8.44 -5.89 22.74
N GLU A 9 -9.38 -5.74 23.68
CA GLU A 9 -10.80 -5.61 23.36
C GLU A 9 -11.10 -4.30 22.62
N ILE A 10 -10.43 -3.21 22.99
CA ILE A 10 -10.55 -1.91 22.31
C ILE A 10 -10.02 -2.03 20.87
N MET A 11 -8.84 -2.60 20.66
CA MET A 11 -8.25 -2.80 19.34
C MET A 11 -9.14 -3.67 18.45
N ASN A 12 -9.68 -4.77 18.99
CA ASN A 12 -10.64 -5.61 18.28
C ASN A 12 -11.91 -4.83 17.89
N ALA A 13 -12.45 -4.01 18.80
CA ALA A 13 -13.63 -3.20 18.52
C ALA A 13 -13.37 -2.16 17.42
N ILE A 14 -12.18 -1.54 17.40
CA ILE A 14 -11.75 -0.60 16.35
C ILE A 14 -11.68 -1.30 15.00
N LEU A 15 -10.99 -2.45 14.91
CA LEU A 15 -10.83 -3.19 13.64
C LEU A 15 -12.18 -3.64 13.06
N LYS A 16 -13.15 -3.91 13.93
CA LYS A 16 -14.51 -4.32 13.53
C LYS A 16 -15.49 -3.15 13.45
N ALA A 17 -15.09 -1.90 13.66
CA ALA A 17 -16.02 -0.78 13.71
C ALA A 17 -16.71 -0.54 12.34
N PRO A 18 -18.01 -0.18 12.32
CA PRO A 18 -18.71 0.17 11.08
C PRO A 18 -18.33 1.60 10.66
N VAL A 19 -17.23 1.75 9.92
CA VAL A 19 -16.68 3.03 9.48
C VAL A 19 -16.56 3.09 7.96
N ASP A 20 -16.39 4.28 7.40
CA ASP A 20 -16.15 4.40 5.96
C ASP A 20 -14.71 4.01 5.59
N LEU A 21 -13.73 4.40 6.42
CA LEU A 21 -12.30 4.15 6.19
C LEU A 21 -11.65 3.57 7.45
N LEU A 22 -10.93 2.45 7.26
CA LEU A 22 -9.96 1.92 8.21
C LEU A 22 -8.55 2.15 7.66
N TRP A 23 -7.76 2.98 8.34
CA TRP A 23 -6.40 3.33 7.92
C TRP A 23 -5.34 2.71 8.82
N PHE A 24 -4.49 1.87 8.26
CA PHE A 24 -3.36 1.28 8.97
C PHE A 24 -2.14 2.22 8.89
N GLY A 25 -1.78 2.86 10.01
CA GLY A 25 -0.58 3.69 10.13
C GLY A 25 0.50 3.13 11.07
N GLY A 26 0.28 1.94 11.63
CA GLY A 26 1.16 1.30 12.61
C GLY A 26 1.80 0.00 12.08
N ILE A 27 2.74 -0.56 12.83
CA ILE A 27 3.47 -1.76 12.43
C ILE A 27 2.68 -3.02 12.76
N GLY A 28 2.68 -3.97 11.82
CA GLY A 28 2.22 -5.34 12.02
C GLY A 28 0.99 -5.70 11.20
N THR A 29 0.65 -6.98 11.18
CA THR A 29 -0.40 -7.53 10.33
C THR A 29 -1.66 -7.82 11.15
N TYR A 30 -2.65 -6.95 10.99
CA TYR A 30 -3.88 -6.90 11.78
C TYR A 30 -5.02 -7.74 11.17
N LEU A 31 -4.98 -7.98 9.86
CA LEU A 31 -6.01 -8.70 9.14
C LEU A 31 -5.44 -9.92 8.42
N ARG A 32 -6.12 -11.06 8.57
CA ARG A 32 -5.88 -12.29 7.81
C ARG A 32 -7.16 -12.78 7.14
N ALA A 33 -7.03 -13.64 6.13
CA ALA A 33 -8.17 -14.34 5.57
C ALA A 33 -8.75 -15.36 6.57
N SER A 34 -10.02 -15.72 6.41
CA SER A 34 -10.67 -16.77 7.21
C SER A 34 -9.96 -18.12 7.07
N THR A 35 -9.32 -18.32 5.92
CA THR A 35 -8.56 -19.52 5.54
C THR A 35 -7.09 -19.50 5.96
N GLU A 36 -6.65 -18.48 6.69
CA GLU A 36 -5.32 -18.38 7.29
C GLU A 36 -5.42 -18.57 8.81
N THR A 37 -4.45 -19.22 9.41
CA THR A 37 -4.27 -19.22 10.86
C THR A 37 -3.39 -18.05 11.29
N ASN A 38 -3.36 -17.74 12.58
CA ASN A 38 -2.41 -16.72 13.08
C ASN A 38 -0.94 -17.13 12.87
N ALA A 39 -0.65 -18.43 12.91
CA ALA A 39 0.71 -18.94 12.69
C ALA A 39 1.19 -18.70 11.25
N ASP A 40 0.30 -18.73 10.26
CA ASP A 40 0.63 -18.54 8.84
C ASP A 40 1.09 -17.10 8.53
N VAL A 41 0.66 -16.11 9.34
CA VAL A 41 0.93 -14.68 9.09
C VAL A 41 2.36 -14.27 9.46
N GLY A 42 3.01 -14.99 10.38
CA GLY A 42 4.39 -14.72 10.79
C GLY A 42 4.58 -13.54 11.76
N ASP A 43 3.53 -12.80 12.11
CA ASP A 43 3.57 -11.70 13.09
C ASP A 43 2.92 -12.10 14.42
N ARG A 44 3.70 -12.71 15.31
CA ARG A 44 3.18 -13.17 16.61
C ARG A 44 2.76 -12.04 17.55
N ALA A 45 3.31 -10.83 17.38
CA ALA A 45 3.03 -9.70 18.27
C ALA A 45 1.56 -9.26 18.15
N ASN A 46 0.97 -9.41 16.97
CA ASN A 46 -0.42 -9.01 16.72
C ASN A 46 -1.43 -10.16 16.85
N ASP A 47 -1.02 -11.39 17.20
CA ASP A 47 -1.92 -12.55 17.25
C ASP A 47 -3.15 -12.33 18.14
N ALA A 48 -2.98 -11.66 19.28
CA ALA A 48 -4.06 -11.39 20.24
C ALA A 48 -5.11 -10.39 19.72
N ILE A 49 -4.74 -9.53 18.77
CA ILE A 49 -5.61 -8.49 18.22
C ILE A 49 -6.05 -8.77 16.77
N ARG A 50 -5.40 -9.72 16.08
CA ARG A 50 -5.67 -10.01 14.67
C ARG A 50 -7.11 -10.50 14.47
N VAL A 51 -7.76 -9.96 13.45
CA VAL A 51 -9.11 -10.36 13.07
C VAL A 51 -9.15 -10.90 11.64
N THR A 52 -10.25 -11.57 11.31
CA THR A 52 -10.49 -12.05 9.96
C THR A 52 -11.01 -10.89 9.10
N ALA A 53 -10.67 -10.86 7.80
CA ALA A 53 -11.17 -9.83 6.88
C ALA A 53 -12.71 -9.78 6.81
N LEU A 54 -13.38 -10.92 6.97
CA LEU A 54 -14.85 -11.00 7.06
C LEU A 54 -15.46 -10.31 8.30
N ASP A 55 -14.67 -10.09 9.36
CA ASP A 55 -15.14 -9.35 10.54
C ASP A 55 -15.07 -7.82 10.35
N VAL A 56 -14.39 -7.36 9.30
CA VAL A 56 -14.17 -5.94 9.04
C VAL A 56 -15.43 -5.34 8.42
N ARG A 57 -15.95 -4.29 9.07
CA ARG A 57 -17.15 -3.57 8.61
C ARG A 57 -16.83 -2.23 7.95
N ALA A 58 -15.54 -1.95 7.73
CA ALA A 58 -15.11 -0.78 6.98
C ALA A 58 -15.53 -0.90 5.52
N LYS A 59 -15.88 0.22 4.86
CA LYS A 59 -16.12 0.21 3.41
C LYS A 59 -14.81 0.20 2.62
N VAL A 60 -13.80 0.91 3.12
CA VAL A 60 -12.48 1.06 2.51
C VAL A 60 -11.39 0.76 3.55
N ILE A 61 -10.36 0.05 3.13
CA ILE A 61 -9.10 -0.10 3.88
C ILE A 61 -8.01 0.66 3.14
N GLY A 62 -7.25 1.47 3.86
CA GLY A 62 -6.01 2.07 3.38
C GLY A 62 -4.81 1.57 4.18
N GLU A 63 -3.74 1.18 3.50
CA GLU A 63 -2.51 0.66 4.11
C GLU A 63 -1.36 1.68 4.06
N GLY A 64 -1.39 2.66 4.97
CA GLY A 64 -0.27 3.59 5.15
C GLY A 64 0.99 2.95 5.74
N ALA A 65 0.85 1.80 6.40
CA ALA A 65 1.94 0.97 6.90
C ALA A 65 2.15 -0.26 6.01
N ASN A 66 3.33 -0.87 6.12
CA ASN A 66 3.65 -2.09 5.39
C ASN A 66 2.93 -3.30 6.01
N LEU A 67 2.32 -4.12 5.16
CA LEU A 67 1.74 -5.42 5.47
C LEU A 67 0.72 -5.39 6.61
N GLY A 68 -0.14 -4.37 6.64
CA GLY A 68 -1.28 -4.29 7.59
C GLY A 68 -2.29 -5.43 7.38
N VAL A 69 -2.39 -5.92 6.14
CA VAL A 69 -3.36 -6.91 5.67
C VAL A 69 -2.63 -7.98 4.87
N THR A 70 -2.88 -9.27 5.13
CA THR A 70 -2.32 -10.34 4.28
C THR A 70 -2.89 -10.27 2.86
N GLN A 71 -2.16 -10.80 1.87
CA GLN A 71 -2.65 -10.81 0.49
C GLN A 71 -3.99 -11.54 0.34
N ARG A 72 -4.16 -12.68 1.03
CA ARG A 72 -5.42 -13.43 1.04
C ARG A 72 -6.54 -12.64 1.71
N ALA A 73 -6.25 -11.90 2.77
CA ALA A 73 -7.23 -11.02 3.43
C ALA A 73 -7.71 -9.89 2.52
N ARG A 74 -6.82 -9.28 1.72
CA ARG A 74 -7.20 -8.26 0.72
C ARG A 74 -8.18 -8.84 -0.31
N ILE A 75 -7.90 -10.04 -0.80
CA ILE A 75 -8.78 -10.76 -1.73
C ILE A 75 -10.14 -11.04 -1.08
N GLU A 76 -10.15 -11.62 0.12
CA GLU A 76 -11.38 -11.94 0.86
C GLU A 76 -12.24 -10.69 1.14
N PHE A 77 -11.62 -9.60 1.61
CA PHE A 77 -12.29 -8.33 1.83
C PHE A 77 -12.87 -7.75 0.53
N GLY A 78 -12.12 -7.81 -0.56
CA GLY A 78 -12.56 -7.37 -1.88
C GLY A 78 -13.75 -8.18 -2.42
N LEU A 79 -13.74 -9.50 -2.23
CA LEU A 79 -14.84 -10.40 -2.59
C LEU A 79 -16.10 -10.16 -1.74
N ALA A 80 -15.93 -9.76 -0.48
CA ALA A 80 -17.02 -9.34 0.41
C ALA A 80 -17.59 -7.95 0.07
N GLY A 81 -17.10 -7.28 -0.98
CA GLY A 81 -17.57 -5.98 -1.45
C GLY A 81 -16.77 -4.78 -0.92
N GLY A 82 -15.75 -5.02 -0.10
CA GLY A 82 -14.81 -4.02 0.37
C GLY A 82 -13.91 -3.45 -0.74
N ARG A 83 -13.22 -2.35 -0.42
CA ARG A 83 -12.23 -1.74 -1.31
C ARG A 83 -10.92 -1.51 -0.57
N CYS A 84 -9.84 -1.98 -1.16
CA CYS A 84 -8.49 -1.74 -0.67
C CYS A 84 -7.52 -1.76 -1.86
N ASN A 85 -6.41 -1.05 -1.74
CA ASN A 85 -5.21 -1.35 -2.52
C ASN A 85 -4.25 -2.16 -1.64
N SER A 86 -3.05 -2.43 -2.13
CA SER A 86 -1.95 -2.85 -1.28
C SER A 86 -1.25 -1.65 -0.67
N ASP A 87 -0.49 -1.91 0.39
CA ASP A 87 0.46 -0.99 1.01
C ASP A 87 1.38 -0.30 -0.01
N ALA A 88 1.93 -1.04 -0.97
CA ALA A 88 2.79 -0.51 -2.03
C ALA A 88 2.13 0.58 -2.90
N ILE A 89 0.80 0.69 -2.88
CA ILE A 89 0.06 1.79 -3.51
C ILE A 89 -0.17 2.90 -2.48
N ASP A 90 -0.79 2.54 -1.34
CA ASP A 90 -1.31 3.50 -0.37
C ASP A 90 -0.22 4.26 0.41
N ASN A 91 0.99 3.70 0.53
CA ASN A 91 2.12 4.32 1.24
C ASN A 91 3.28 4.76 0.33
N SER A 92 3.08 4.75 -0.99
CA SER A 92 4.14 4.96 -1.99
C SER A 92 4.74 6.38 -2.02
N ALA A 93 4.06 7.37 -1.44
CA ALA A 93 4.49 8.76 -1.44
C ALA A 93 5.92 8.96 -0.91
N GLY A 94 6.33 8.22 0.13
CA GLY A 94 7.68 8.32 0.70
C GLY A 94 8.77 7.91 -0.29
N VAL A 95 8.56 6.80 -1.00
CA VAL A 95 9.48 6.33 -2.06
C VAL A 95 9.48 7.31 -3.23
N ASN A 96 8.31 7.81 -3.61
CA ASN A 96 8.18 8.77 -4.70
C ASN A 96 8.93 10.09 -4.41
N CYS A 97 8.85 10.63 -3.19
CA CYS A 97 9.64 11.79 -2.77
C CYS A 97 11.14 11.55 -2.97
N SER A 98 11.63 10.37 -2.54
CA SER A 98 13.05 10.01 -2.67
C SER A 98 13.50 9.92 -4.13
N ASP A 99 12.68 9.33 -5.00
CA ASP A 99 12.97 9.24 -6.44
C ASP A 99 13.13 10.63 -7.08
N VAL A 100 12.17 11.53 -6.82
CA VAL A 100 12.25 12.92 -7.30
C VAL A 100 13.48 13.63 -6.75
N GLU A 101 13.78 13.47 -5.46
CA GLU A 101 14.96 14.05 -4.83
C GLU A 101 16.27 13.54 -5.46
N VAL A 102 16.38 12.23 -5.71
CA VAL A 102 17.53 11.61 -6.36
C VAL A 102 17.71 12.15 -7.78
N ASN A 103 16.63 12.26 -8.55
CA ASN A 103 16.67 12.81 -9.91
C ASN A 103 17.17 14.27 -9.92
N ILE A 104 16.72 15.10 -8.98
CA ILE A 104 17.22 16.47 -8.81
C ILE A 104 18.72 16.45 -8.45
N LYS A 105 19.15 15.59 -7.53
CA LYS A 105 20.57 15.46 -7.15
C LYS A 105 21.44 15.05 -8.33
N ILE A 106 20.97 14.13 -9.19
CA ILE A 106 21.66 13.71 -10.40
C ILE A 106 21.82 14.89 -11.36
N ALA A 107 20.74 15.67 -11.59
CA ALA A 107 20.78 16.86 -12.45
C ALA A 107 21.79 17.91 -11.95
N LEU A 108 21.90 18.09 -10.63
CA LEU A 108 22.83 19.05 -10.01
C LEU A 108 24.28 18.54 -9.93
N ALA A 109 24.52 17.24 -10.14
CA ALA A 109 25.82 16.61 -9.91
C ALA A 109 26.94 17.22 -10.79
N SER A 110 26.65 17.62 -12.03
CA SER A 110 27.67 18.22 -12.90
C SER A 110 28.13 19.60 -12.42
N ALA A 111 27.22 20.44 -11.92
CA ALA A 111 27.57 21.77 -11.41
C ALA A 111 28.40 21.67 -10.13
N MET A 112 28.08 20.68 -9.28
CA MET A 112 28.87 20.38 -8.09
C MET A 112 30.28 19.91 -8.44
N ARG A 113 30.45 19.00 -9.41
CA ARG A 113 31.77 18.52 -9.86
C ARG A 113 32.65 19.63 -10.43
N LYS A 114 32.04 20.64 -11.08
CA LYS A 114 32.75 21.82 -11.63
C LYS A 114 33.04 22.90 -10.57
N GLY A 115 32.65 22.69 -9.31
CA GLY A 115 32.79 23.69 -8.25
C GLY A 115 31.83 24.89 -8.37
N GLN A 116 30.87 24.85 -9.28
CA GLN A 116 29.91 25.93 -9.53
C GLN A 116 28.73 25.92 -8.56
N LEU A 117 28.51 24.82 -7.85
CA LEU A 117 27.47 24.67 -6.83
C LEU A 117 28.05 24.00 -5.58
N ALA A 118 28.19 24.77 -4.50
CA ALA A 118 28.62 24.22 -3.21
C ALA A 118 27.51 23.39 -2.54
N ARG A 119 27.88 22.36 -1.78
CA ARG A 119 26.93 21.46 -1.10
C ARG A 119 25.91 22.19 -0.20
N PRO A 120 26.27 23.22 0.59
CA PRO A 120 25.29 23.97 1.37
C PRO A 120 24.24 24.66 0.49
N ALA A 121 24.65 25.27 -0.62
CA ALA A 121 23.75 25.91 -1.57
C ALA A 121 22.82 24.88 -2.26
N ARG A 122 23.34 23.71 -2.63
CA ARG A 122 22.53 22.60 -3.15
C ARG A 122 21.45 22.18 -2.15
N ASN A 123 21.81 21.99 -0.88
CA ASN A 123 20.85 21.58 0.14
C ASN A 123 19.77 22.65 0.37
N LYS A 124 20.13 23.94 0.29
CA LYS A 124 19.15 25.03 0.33
C LYS A 124 18.17 24.96 -0.85
N LEU A 125 18.68 24.74 -2.06
CA LEU A 125 17.85 24.58 -3.26
C LEU A 125 16.88 23.40 -3.14
N LEU A 126 17.34 22.24 -2.64
CA LEU A 126 16.46 21.09 -2.38
C LEU A 126 15.35 21.42 -1.37
N SER A 127 15.70 22.15 -0.31
CA SER A 127 14.73 22.59 0.69
C SER A 127 13.68 23.54 0.11
N GLU A 128 14.09 24.46 -0.76
CA GLU A 128 13.18 25.41 -1.44
C GLU A 128 12.18 24.69 -2.37
N MET A 129 12.58 23.55 -2.95
CA MET A 129 11.74 22.73 -3.84
C MET A 129 10.68 21.88 -3.12
N THR A 130 10.60 21.90 -1.79
CA THR A 130 9.71 21.00 -1.00
C THR A 130 8.25 21.09 -1.46
N GLY A 131 7.73 22.29 -1.72
CA GLY A 131 6.35 22.48 -2.16
C GLY A 131 6.07 21.90 -3.54
N GLU A 132 7.00 22.08 -4.48
CA GLU A 132 6.89 21.61 -5.86
C GLU A 132 7.00 20.08 -5.93
N VAL A 133 7.97 19.51 -5.21
CA VAL A 133 8.12 18.05 -5.07
C VAL A 133 6.89 17.45 -4.42
N GLY A 134 6.36 18.07 -3.35
CA GLY A 134 5.11 17.64 -2.72
C GLY A 134 3.94 17.62 -3.70
N GLY A 135 3.80 18.67 -4.52
CA GLY A 135 2.77 18.74 -5.57
C GLY A 135 2.89 17.63 -6.61
N LEU A 136 4.11 17.37 -7.10
CA LEU A 136 4.38 16.29 -8.06
C LEU A 136 4.05 14.91 -7.47
N VAL A 137 4.47 14.65 -6.24
CA VAL A 137 4.23 13.39 -5.55
C VAL A 137 2.73 13.16 -5.32
N LEU A 138 2.01 14.16 -4.84
CA LEU A 138 0.55 14.07 -4.65
C LEU A 138 -0.18 13.81 -5.98
N SER A 139 0.22 14.51 -7.05
CA SER A 139 -0.36 14.29 -8.38
C SER A 139 -0.15 12.86 -8.86
N ASN A 140 1.07 12.34 -8.74
CA ASN A 140 1.41 10.99 -9.15
C ASN A 140 0.63 9.93 -8.34
N ASN A 141 0.56 10.07 -7.01
CA ASN A 141 -0.17 9.15 -6.13
C ASN A 141 -1.67 9.14 -6.42
N TYR A 142 -2.25 10.30 -6.75
CA TYR A 142 -3.65 10.41 -7.16
C TYR A 142 -3.89 9.69 -8.50
N GLN A 143 -3.04 9.94 -9.50
CA GLN A 143 -3.18 9.36 -10.83
C GLN A 143 -2.97 7.84 -10.85
N GLN A 144 -1.99 7.32 -10.10
CA GLN A 144 -1.74 5.88 -9.97
C GLN A 144 -2.96 5.15 -9.41
N THR A 145 -3.55 5.68 -8.33
CA THR A 145 -4.73 5.08 -7.70
C THR A 145 -5.97 5.17 -8.60
N LEU A 146 -6.10 6.27 -9.34
CA LEU A 146 -7.15 6.44 -10.34
C LEU A 146 -7.01 5.42 -11.48
N ALA A 147 -5.80 5.16 -11.96
CA ALA A 147 -5.55 4.17 -13.01
C ALA A 147 -6.03 2.76 -12.59
N LEU A 148 -5.76 2.36 -11.33
CA LEU A 148 -6.27 1.11 -10.76
C LEU A 148 -7.80 1.09 -10.70
N SER A 149 -8.41 2.20 -10.28
CA SER A 149 -9.87 2.33 -10.21
C SER A 149 -10.53 2.22 -11.58
N ILE A 150 -9.91 2.82 -12.61
CA ILE A 150 -10.37 2.72 -14.01
C ILE A 150 -10.22 1.29 -14.52
N ALA A 151 -9.08 0.64 -14.27
CA ALA A 151 -8.85 -0.75 -14.64
C ALA A 151 -9.89 -1.69 -14.00
N ARG A 152 -10.15 -1.52 -12.69
CA ARG A 152 -11.21 -2.27 -11.99
C ARG A 152 -12.59 -2.05 -12.61
N LYS A 153 -12.92 -0.81 -13.00
CA LYS A 153 -14.22 -0.46 -13.60
C LYS A 153 -14.46 -1.16 -14.94
N ARG A 154 -13.41 -1.47 -15.70
CA ARG A 154 -13.52 -2.27 -16.95
C ARG A 154 -13.96 -3.72 -16.68
N GLY A 155 -13.67 -4.23 -15.48
CA GLY A 155 -14.14 -5.53 -15.00
C GLY A 155 -13.75 -6.67 -15.93
N LEU A 156 -14.71 -7.56 -16.19
CA LEU A 156 -14.50 -8.79 -16.97
C LEU A 156 -14.03 -8.56 -18.41
N ALA A 157 -14.28 -7.38 -18.99
CA ALA A 157 -13.83 -7.06 -20.35
C ALA A 157 -12.30 -7.05 -20.48
N ASP A 158 -11.57 -6.79 -19.39
CA ASP A 158 -10.10 -6.72 -19.38
C ASP A 158 -9.44 -8.06 -18.96
N ILE A 159 -10.22 -9.08 -18.58
CA ILE A 159 -9.68 -10.32 -18.00
C ILE A 159 -8.75 -11.06 -18.97
N ALA A 160 -9.08 -11.06 -20.27
CA ALA A 160 -8.26 -11.67 -21.29
C ALA A 160 -6.91 -10.93 -21.48
N HIS A 161 -6.90 -9.60 -21.34
CA HIS A 161 -5.67 -8.82 -21.38
C HIS A 161 -4.82 -9.08 -20.13
N GLN A 162 -5.43 -9.12 -18.95
CA GLN A 162 -4.75 -9.43 -17.70
C GLN A 162 -4.12 -10.83 -17.72
N SER A 163 -4.85 -11.83 -18.24
CA SER A 163 -4.34 -13.20 -18.40
C SER A 163 -3.12 -13.24 -19.33
N ARG A 164 -3.19 -12.61 -20.50
CA ARG A 164 -2.04 -12.51 -21.43
C ARG A 164 -0.85 -11.78 -20.79
N PHE A 165 -1.12 -10.72 -20.03
CA PHE A 165 -0.08 -9.98 -19.34
C PHE A 165 0.62 -10.83 -18.27
N MET A 166 -0.14 -11.58 -17.47
CA MET A 166 0.44 -12.52 -16.49
C MET A 166 1.30 -13.58 -17.18
N THR A 167 0.82 -14.22 -18.26
CA THR A 167 1.62 -15.18 -19.03
C THR A 167 2.90 -14.58 -19.59
N ALA A 168 2.85 -13.34 -20.09
CA ALA A 168 4.04 -12.65 -20.58
C ALA A 168 5.07 -12.36 -19.47
N LEU A 169 4.62 -12.05 -18.25
CA LEU A 169 5.51 -11.85 -17.10
C LEU A 169 6.11 -13.18 -16.61
N GLU A 170 5.33 -14.25 -16.57
CA GLU A 170 5.82 -15.60 -16.21
C GLU A 170 6.89 -16.08 -17.19
N ALA A 171 6.66 -15.92 -18.50
CA ALA A 171 7.63 -16.29 -19.53
C ALA A 171 8.97 -15.54 -19.40
N ARG A 172 8.95 -14.36 -18.76
CA ARG A 172 10.14 -13.54 -18.48
C ARG A 172 10.74 -13.80 -17.10
N GLY A 173 10.16 -14.70 -16.31
CA GLY A 173 10.58 -14.96 -14.92
C GLY A 173 10.29 -13.79 -13.97
N LEU A 174 9.36 -12.89 -14.33
CA LEU A 174 9.01 -11.70 -13.55
C LEU A 174 7.77 -11.89 -12.67
N LEU A 175 7.06 -13.02 -12.80
CA LEU A 175 5.87 -13.33 -12.04
C LEU A 175 5.86 -14.80 -11.63
N ASN A 176 5.48 -15.07 -10.38
CA ASN A 176 5.11 -16.40 -9.91
C ASN A 176 3.70 -16.31 -9.29
N ARG A 177 2.69 -16.84 -10.00
CA ARG A 177 1.29 -16.74 -9.56
C ARG A 177 1.00 -17.43 -8.24
N ALA A 178 1.69 -18.53 -7.92
CA ALA A 178 1.50 -19.24 -6.66
C ALA A 178 1.95 -18.38 -5.48
N VAL A 179 3.06 -17.65 -5.63
CA VAL A 179 3.57 -16.72 -4.60
C VAL A 179 2.64 -15.52 -4.44
N GLU A 180 2.14 -14.96 -5.54
CA GLU A 180 1.26 -13.78 -5.53
C GLU A 180 -0.22 -14.10 -5.21
N THR A 181 -0.56 -15.38 -4.99
CA THR A 181 -1.95 -15.84 -4.81
C THR A 181 -2.85 -15.44 -6.00
N LEU A 182 -2.34 -15.57 -7.22
CA LEU A 182 -3.06 -15.26 -8.46
C LEU A 182 -3.68 -16.52 -9.09
N PRO A 183 -4.79 -16.40 -9.83
CA PRO A 183 -5.41 -17.52 -10.54
C PRO A 183 -4.46 -18.16 -11.57
N SER A 184 -4.39 -19.49 -11.60
CA SER A 184 -3.61 -20.28 -12.58
C SER A 184 -4.38 -20.47 -13.89
#